data_AF-A0A8S9ZDD7-F1
#
_entry.id   AF-A0A8S9ZDD7-F1
#
_cell.length_a   1.000
_cell.length_b   1.000
_cell.length_c   1.000
_cell.angle_alpha   90.00
_cell.angle_beta   90.00
_cell.angle_gamma   90.00
#
_symmetry.space_group_name_H-M   'P 1'
#
loop_
_entity.id
_entity.type
_entity.pdbx_description
1 polymer ?
#
loop_
_entity_poly.entity_id
_entity_poly.type
_entity_poly.pdbx_seq_one_letter_code
_entity_poly.pdbx_strand_id
1 'polypeptide(L)'
;FRPEHKNNLANDFLFFPLKFLIFQPIFYCFSFSKMYPACGQPQWSELLCCLKCKSVFSNDVLPVNLGCGHLMCTNCTKIKNVICPLDKNSVASSTRFHYINGPILAIVSGKKQNELDRLNDTLRSFNGKKGCNNLNEIESILYSLTEYLYKVNSERGATVSSNRISRTIQRKLLSLLCANLLREDGREQIVQTIRSMGERIISELVLHIQSNSNLSSSLWNAVRSRGCQFLGPALQEDVLKLVTHMLGTGVSIQRKTLVMYVVQELQKIILIFLRLVLDTLFNFFIVPVVLM
;
A
#
# COMPACT_ATOMS: atom_id res chain seq x y z
N PHE A 1 34.63 22.20 42.21
CA PHE A 1 35.27 21.00 41.66
C PHE A 1 34.18 20.09 41.14
N ARG A 2 34.17 19.90 39.82
CA ARG A 2 33.10 19.34 38.99
C ARG A 2 33.30 17.82 38.84
N PRO A 3 32.24 17.00 38.74
CA PRO A 3 32.34 15.55 38.51
C PRO A 3 32.50 15.23 37.01
N GLU A 4 33.22 14.16 36.70
CA GLU A 4 33.37 13.62 35.35
C GLU A 4 32.23 12.66 35.01
N HIS A 5 31.39 13.07 34.04
CA HIS A 5 30.51 12.20 33.27
C HIS A 5 31.28 11.69 32.04
N LYS A 6 31.39 10.36 31.87
CA LYS A 6 31.73 9.75 30.58
C LYS A 6 30.45 9.65 29.75
N ASN A 7 30.42 10.40 28.65
CA ASN A 7 29.30 10.49 27.73
C ASN A 7 29.17 9.26 26.82
N ASN A 8 27.91 8.88 26.62
CA ASN A 8 27.41 7.85 25.72
C ASN A 8 27.71 8.18 24.24
N LEU A 9 28.34 7.24 23.53
CA LEU A 9 28.22 7.08 22.08
C LEU A 9 26.88 6.40 21.78
N ALA A 10 25.81 7.17 21.79
CA ALA A 10 24.49 6.77 21.29
C ALA A 10 23.65 8.02 21.06
N ASN A 11 24.00 8.85 20.07
CA ASN A 11 23.13 9.96 19.62
C ASN A 11 23.43 10.52 18.22
N ASP A 12 24.04 9.75 17.31
CA ASP A 12 24.36 10.23 15.94
C ASP A 12 23.69 9.42 14.82
N PHE A 13 22.37 9.14 14.94
CA PHE A 13 21.57 8.65 13.81
C PHE A 13 20.22 9.37 13.61
N LEU A 14 20.03 10.51 14.25
CA LEU A 14 18.91 11.40 13.99
C LEU A 14 19.45 12.68 13.38
N PHE A 15 19.64 12.71 12.06
CA PHE A 15 19.54 13.91 11.20
C PHE A 15 19.98 13.52 9.77
N PHE A 16 19.17 12.71 9.09
CA PHE A 16 19.21 12.67 7.62
C PHE A 16 18.19 13.67 7.08
N PRO A 17 18.58 14.61 6.19
CA PRO A 17 17.71 15.71 5.79
C PRO A 17 16.57 15.21 4.89
N LEU A 18 15.33 15.48 5.32
CA LEU A 18 14.06 15.23 4.63
C LEU A 18 13.87 15.90 3.25
N LYS A 19 14.94 16.41 2.61
CA LYS A 19 14.87 17.13 1.34
C LYS A 19 15.05 16.26 0.09
N PHE A 20 15.41 14.99 0.22
CA PHE A 20 15.70 14.11 -0.92
C PHE A 20 14.62 13.07 -1.27
N LEU A 21 13.50 13.00 -0.53
CA LEU A 21 12.46 11.98 -0.75
C LEU A 21 11.19 12.50 -1.47
N ILE A 22 11.16 13.74 -1.96
CA ILE A 22 9.96 14.33 -2.58
C ILE A 22 9.95 14.19 -4.12
N PHE A 23 11.03 13.74 -4.76
CA PHE A 23 11.03 13.47 -6.20
C PHE A 23 11.84 12.21 -6.51
N GLN A 24 11.17 11.25 -7.17
CA GLN A 24 11.55 9.86 -7.48
C GLN A 24 11.13 8.86 -6.40
N PRO A 25 10.30 7.82 -6.72
CA PRO A 25 10.34 7.05 -7.97
C PRO A 25 8.96 6.76 -8.60
N ILE A 26 8.75 7.16 -9.86
CA ILE A 26 7.65 6.60 -10.70
C ILE A 26 8.20 5.59 -11.73
N PHE A 27 9.52 5.51 -11.95
CA PHE A 27 10.07 4.79 -13.10
C PHE A 27 10.76 3.44 -12.82
N TYR A 28 10.93 3.00 -11.57
CA TYR A 28 11.66 1.76 -11.26
C TYR A 28 10.84 0.60 -10.68
N CYS A 29 9.51 0.71 -10.60
CA CYS A 29 8.66 -0.32 -9.98
C CYS A 29 7.78 -1.10 -10.97
N PHE A 30 8.11 -1.12 -12.26
CA PHE A 30 7.34 -1.87 -13.28
C PHE A 30 7.88 -3.26 -13.62
N SER A 31 8.93 -3.74 -12.95
CA SER A 31 9.43 -5.10 -13.16
C SER A 31 9.24 -5.97 -11.92
N PHE A 32 8.44 -7.02 -12.10
CA PHE A 32 8.09 -8.09 -11.15
C PHE A 32 7.03 -7.81 -10.09
N SER A 33 5.90 -7.23 -10.51
CA SER A 33 4.62 -7.53 -9.86
C SER A 33 4.08 -8.84 -10.44
N LYS A 34 4.34 -9.98 -9.79
CA LYS A 34 3.41 -11.11 -9.89
C LYS A 34 2.10 -10.59 -9.30
N MET A 35 1.20 -10.14 -10.17
CA MET A 35 -0.19 -9.88 -9.79
C MET A 35 -0.71 -11.20 -9.25
N TYR A 36 -0.85 -11.31 -7.94
CA TYR A 36 -1.70 -12.34 -7.36
C TYR A 36 -3.08 -12.14 -7.99
N PRO A 37 -3.62 -13.15 -8.70
CA PRO A 37 -4.86 -12.98 -9.43
C PRO A 37 -5.95 -12.53 -8.46
N ALA A 38 -6.72 -11.54 -8.88
CA ALA A 38 -7.91 -11.07 -8.19
C ALA A 38 -9.02 -12.14 -8.25
N CYS A 39 -8.80 -13.31 -7.65
CA CYS A 39 -9.84 -14.30 -7.43
C CYS A 39 -10.49 -14.01 -6.07
N GLY A 40 -11.79 -13.67 -6.10
CA GLY A 40 -12.68 -13.51 -4.95
C GLY A 40 -12.05 -12.87 -3.71
N GLN A 41 -11.91 -11.54 -3.68
CA GLN A 41 -11.52 -10.87 -2.43
C GLN A 41 -12.50 -11.29 -1.34
N PRO A 42 -12.03 -11.85 -0.20
CA PRO A 42 -12.92 -12.18 0.89
C PRO A 42 -13.59 -10.88 1.32
N GLN A 43 -14.90 -10.95 1.59
CA GLN A 43 -15.55 -9.85 2.29
C GLN A 43 -14.86 -9.78 3.66
N TRP A 44 -14.02 -8.76 3.85
CA TRP A 44 -13.24 -8.52 5.08
C TRP A 44 -14.13 -8.46 6.34
N SER A 45 -15.45 -8.37 6.16
CA SER A 45 -16.49 -8.49 7.18
C SER A 45 -16.62 -9.87 7.83
N GLU A 46 -16.09 -10.95 7.26
CA GLU A 46 -16.23 -12.33 7.79
C GLU A 46 -14.90 -12.98 8.17
N LEU A 47 -13.82 -12.18 8.29
CA LEU A 47 -12.46 -12.71 8.47
C LEU A 47 -12.27 -13.45 9.80
N LEU A 48 -13.11 -13.21 10.81
CA LEU A 48 -13.05 -13.91 12.10
C LEU A 48 -13.84 -15.23 12.12
N CYS A 49 -14.29 -15.72 10.96
CA CYS A 49 -15.02 -16.96 10.81
C CYS A 49 -14.31 -17.93 9.85
N CYS A 50 -14.48 -19.23 10.06
CA CYS A 50 -14.00 -20.25 9.14
C CYS A 50 -14.72 -20.16 7.80
N LEU A 51 -14.00 -20.09 6.69
CA LEU A 51 -14.61 -20.00 5.36
C LEU A 51 -15.49 -21.20 4.99
N LYS A 52 -15.24 -22.38 5.57
CA LYS A 52 -15.98 -23.61 5.27
C LYS A 52 -17.19 -23.81 6.19
N CYS A 53 -16.99 -23.88 7.50
CA CYS A 53 -18.08 -24.14 8.45
C CYS A 53 -18.79 -22.88 8.96
N LYS A 54 -18.31 -21.68 8.61
CA LYS A 54 -18.86 -20.37 9.01
C LYS A 54 -18.89 -20.11 10.52
N SER A 55 -18.35 -21.01 11.33
CA SER A 55 -18.18 -20.82 12.77
C SER A 55 -17.14 -19.73 13.05
N VAL A 56 -17.44 -18.86 14.03
CA VAL A 56 -16.49 -17.89 14.57
C VAL A 56 -15.31 -18.63 15.21
N PHE A 57 -14.09 -18.13 15.02
CA PHE A 57 -12.91 -18.74 15.63
C PHE A 57 -12.95 -18.65 17.16
N SER A 58 -12.40 -19.65 17.83
CA SER A 58 -12.38 -19.74 19.30
C SER A 58 -11.24 -20.69 19.74
N ASN A 59 -11.11 -20.94 21.04
CA ASN A 59 -10.17 -21.96 21.53
C ASN A 59 -10.49 -23.37 20.97
N ASP A 60 -11.76 -23.63 20.63
CA ASP A 60 -12.22 -24.90 20.06
C ASP A 60 -12.21 -24.88 18.52
N VAL A 61 -12.35 -23.70 17.91
CA VAL A 61 -12.34 -23.49 16.47
C VAL A 61 -11.10 -22.67 16.10
N LEU A 62 -9.95 -23.35 16.02
CA LEU A 62 -8.65 -22.71 15.82
C LEU A 62 -8.44 -22.27 14.36
N PRO A 63 -8.04 -21.01 14.09
CA PRO A 63 -7.82 -20.49 12.74
C PRO A 63 -6.50 -20.98 12.14
N VAL A 64 -6.50 -21.29 10.84
CA VAL A 64 -5.31 -21.67 10.05
C VAL A 64 -5.23 -20.83 8.78
N ASN A 65 -4.04 -20.27 8.54
CA ASN A 65 -3.73 -19.53 7.31
C ASN A 65 -3.52 -20.52 6.16
N LEU A 66 -4.35 -20.42 5.12
CA LEU A 66 -4.13 -21.12 3.86
C LEU A 66 -3.03 -20.42 3.04
N GLY A 67 -2.45 -21.14 2.07
CA GLY A 67 -1.44 -20.54 1.16
C GLY A 67 -1.97 -19.38 0.32
N CYS A 68 -3.29 -19.33 0.09
CA CYS A 68 -3.97 -18.26 -0.63
C CYS A 68 -4.33 -17.03 0.22
N GLY A 69 -3.88 -16.95 1.48
CA GLY A 69 -4.17 -15.82 2.37
C GLY A 69 -5.57 -15.83 2.98
N HIS A 70 -6.26 -16.96 2.91
CA HIS A 70 -7.60 -17.19 3.45
C HIS A 70 -7.57 -18.00 4.76
N LEU A 71 -8.62 -17.93 5.57
CA LEU A 71 -8.70 -18.60 6.87
C LEU A 71 -9.70 -19.76 6.88
N MET A 72 -9.26 -20.91 7.41
CA MET A 72 -10.12 -22.06 7.72
C MET A 72 -9.80 -22.61 9.11
N CYS A 73 -10.74 -23.30 9.75
CA CYS A 73 -10.43 -23.94 11.04
C CYS A 73 -9.64 -25.24 10.87
N THR A 74 -8.90 -25.63 11.90
CA THR A 74 -8.12 -26.88 11.94
C THR A 74 -8.96 -28.12 11.61
N ASN A 75 -10.20 -28.20 12.07
CA ASN A 75 -11.08 -29.35 11.77
C ASN A 75 -11.47 -29.39 10.29
N CYS A 76 -11.74 -28.23 9.68
CA CYS A 76 -12.12 -28.14 8.28
C CYS A 76 -10.97 -28.42 7.31
N THR A 77 -9.73 -28.18 7.73
CA THR A 77 -8.52 -28.38 6.92
C THR A 77 -8.01 -29.83 6.96
N LYS A 78 -8.31 -30.59 8.03
CA LYS A 78 -7.98 -32.02 8.16
C LYS A 78 -8.77 -32.95 7.23
N ILE A 79 -9.87 -32.47 6.64
CA ILE A 79 -10.66 -33.26 5.69
C ILE A 79 -9.82 -33.52 4.43
N LYS A 80 -9.92 -34.72 3.83
CA LYS A 80 -9.18 -35.05 2.60
C LYS A 80 -9.67 -34.20 1.42
N ASN A 81 -8.74 -33.84 0.53
CA ASN A 81 -9.02 -33.12 -0.72
C ASN A 81 -9.79 -31.81 -0.54
N VAL A 82 -9.49 -31.06 0.53
CA VAL A 82 -10.09 -29.76 0.77
C VAL A 82 -9.52 -28.72 -0.19
N ILE A 83 -10.40 -27.91 -0.75
CA ILE A 83 -10.06 -26.73 -1.55
C ILE A 83 -10.54 -25.47 -0.82
N CYS A 84 -9.83 -24.37 -1.03
CA CYS A 84 -10.30 -23.06 -0.60
C CYS A 84 -11.62 -22.74 -1.32
N PRO A 85 -12.72 -22.43 -0.60
CA PRO A 85 -14.00 -22.11 -1.25
C PRO A 85 -13.97 -20.87 -2.15
N LEU A 86 -13.04 -19.94 -1.91
CA LEU A 86 -12.93 -18.68 -2.65
C LEU A 86 -11.94 -18.79 -3.81
N ASP A 87 -10.74 -19.29 -3.53
CA ASP A 87 -9.61 -19.28 -4.48
C ASP A 87 -9.41 -20.63 -5.20
N LYS A 88 -10.20 -21.66 -4.84
CA LYS A 88 -10.15 -23.02 -5.41
C LYS A 88 -8.80 -23.75 -5.31
N ASN A 89 -7.82 -23.13 -4.66
CA ASN A 89 -6.52 -23.72 -4.38
C ASN A 89 -6.61 -24.89 -3.39
N SER A 90 -5.80 -25.92 -3.63
CA SER A 90 -5.71 -27.10 -2.76
C SER A 90 -5.16 -26.74 -1.38
N VAL A 91 -5.82 -27.21 -0.33
CA VAL A 91 -5.36 -27.08 1.05
C VAL A 91 -4.48 -28.28 1.40
N ALA A 92 -3.24 -28.00 1.78
CA ALA A 92 -2.29 -29.05 2.17
C ALA A 92 -2.86 -29.89 3.32
N SER A 93 -3.05 -31.19 3.10
CA SER A 93 -3.69 -32.07 4.09
C SER A 93 -2.78 -32.49 5.25
N SER A 94 -1.48 -32.16 5.20
CA SER A 94 -0.51 -32.54 6.25
C SER A 94 -0.52 -31.56 7.41
N THR A 95 -0.76 -32.09 8.63
CA THR A 95 -0.78 -31.34 9.90
C THR A 95 0.51 -30.55 10.16
N ARG A 96 1.65 -30.99 9.60
CA ARG A 96 2.94 -30.30 9.73
C ARG A 96 2.97 -28.89 9.13
N PHE A 97 2.02 -28.56 8.23
CA PHE A 97 1.97 -27.25 7.57
C PHE A 97 0.85 -26.34 8.11
N HIS A 98 0.14 -26.76 9.17
CA HIS A 98 -0.94 -25.98 9.76
C HIS A 98 -0.36 -25.09 10.86
N TYR A 99 -0.06 -23.84 10.51
CA TYR A 99 0.20 -22.77 11.47
C TYR A 99 -1.13 -22.28 12.04
N ILE A 100 -1.31 -22.38 13.35
CA ILE A 100 -2.47 -21.81 14.03
C ILE A 100 -2.25 -20.30 14.15
N ASN A 101 -3.17 -19.52 13.59
CA ASN A 101 -3.06 -18.07 13.58
C ASN A 101 -3.43 -17.50 14.94
N GLY A 102 -2.46 -17.50 15.84
CA GLY A 102 -2.57 -16.96 17.18
C GLY A 102 -2.98 -15.49 17.23
N PRO A 103 -2.40 -14.59 16.41
CA PRO A 103 -2.84 -13.19 16.33
C PRO A 103 -4.32 -13.01 16.01
N ILE A 104 -4.88 -13.77 15.06
CA ILE A 104 -6.33 -13.72 14.78
C ILE A 104 -7.14 -14.19 15.98
N LEU A 105 -6.70 -15.28 16.64
CA LEU A 105 -7.37 -15.79 17.83
C LEU A 105 -7.29 -14.80 19.00
N ALA A 106 -6.21 -14.03 19.15
CA ALA A 106 -6.08 -12.95 20.12
C ALA A 106 -7.11 -11.84 19.89
N ILE A 107 -7.35 -11.44 18.63
CA ILE A 107 -8.40 -10.46 18.29
C ILE A 107 -9.79 -10.96 18.70
N VAL A 108 -10.06 -12.25 18.51
CA VAL A 108 -11.39 -12.83 18.80
C VAL A 108 -11.61 -13.04 20.30
N SER A 109 -10.59 -13.53 21.01
CA SER A 109 -10.67 -13.93 22.41
C SER A 109 -10.32 -12.82 23.40
N GLY A 110 -9.65 -11.75 22.94
CA GLY A 110 -9.10 -10.70 23.80
C GLY A 110 -7.87 -11.16 24.62
N LYS A 111 -7.34 -12.36 24.35
CA LYS A 111 -6.18 -12.92 25.06
C LYS A 111 -4.87 -12.39 24.51
N LYS A 112 -3.85 -12.29 25.36
CA LYS A 112 -2.47 -11.92 24.99
C LYS A 112 -1.69 -13.13 24.46
N GLN A 113 -0.59 -12.86 23.76
CA GLN A 113 0.33 -13.88 23.21
C GLN A 113 0.69 -14.96 24.24
N ASN A 114 1.11 -14.57 25.44
CA ASN A 114 1.56 -15.49 26.49
C ASN A 114 0.49 -16.50 26.93
N GLU A 115 -0.79 -16.15 26.80
CA GLU A 115 -1.93 -17.03 27.12
C GLU A 115 -2.22 -18.05 26.01
N LEU A 116 -1.62 -17.85 24.84
CA LEU A 116 -1.85 -18.59 23.60
C LEU A 116 -0.62 -19.38 23.12
N ASP A 117 0.54 -19.14 23.73
CA ASP A 117 1.84 -19.74 23.38
C ASP A 117 1.84 -21.28 23.30
N ARG A 118 0.89 -21.94 23.97
CA ARG A 118 0.73 -23.41 23.96
C ARG A 118 0.19 -23.96 22.64
N LEU A 119 -0.28 -23.13 21.72
CA LEU A 119 -0.90 -23.57 20.46
C LEU A 119 0.10 -23.77 19.31
N ASN A 120 1.32 -23.21 19.38
CA ASN A 120 2.20 -23.06 18.21
C ASN A 120 3.55 -23.81 18.31
N ASP A 121 3.50 -25.10 18.64
CA ASP A 121 4.67 -26.00 18.51
C ASP A 121 5.19 -26.09 17.06
N THR A 122 4.30 -25.91 16.08
CA THR A 122 4.64 -25.99 14.65
C THR A 122 5.65 -24.92 14.24
N LEU A 123 5.50 -23.65 14.65
CA LEU A 123 6.47 -22.60 14.32
C LEU A 123 7.84 -22.88 14.94
N ARG A 124 7.86 -23.33 16.19
CA ARG A 124 9.09 -23.73 16.89
C ARG A 124 9.83 -24.84 16.14
N SER A 125 9.11 -25.80 15.56
CA SER A 125 9.69 -26.89 14.77
C SER A 125 10.26 -26.48 13.39
N PHE A 126 9.85 -25.31 12.88
CA PHE A 126 10.38 -24.72 11.65
C PHE A 126 11.50 -23.72 11.91
N ASN A 127 11.60 -23.18 13.12
CA ASN A 127 12.64 -22.26 13.51
C ASN A 127 14.03 -22.91 13.40
N GLY A 128 15.02 -22.22 12.82
CA GLY A 128 16.38 -22.74 12.61
C GLY A 128 16.59 -23.57 11.33
N LYS A 129 15.55 -23.79 10.51
CA LYS A 129 15.72 -24.27 9.13
C LYS A 129 16.15 -23.11 8.22
N LYS A 130 16.89 -23.41 7.13
CA LYS A 130 17.34 -22.40 6.15
C LYS A 130 16.17 -21.47 5.75
N GLY A 131 16.32 -20.17 5.99
CA GLY A 131 15.31 -19.14 5.67
C GLY A 131 14.21 -18.91 6.72
N CYS A 132 14.26 -19.58 7.88
CA CYS A 132 13.19 -19.56 8.90
C CYS A 132 13.67 -19.21 10.31
N ASN A 133 14.78 -18.48 10.47
CA ASN A 133 15.43 -18.30 11.79
C ASN A 133 14.70 -17.30 12.72
N ASN A 134 13.75 -16.51 12.21
CA ASN A 134 13.11 -15.42 12.95
C ASN A 134 11.57 -15.53 12.96
N LEU A 135 11.00 -16.70 12.68
CA LEU A 135 9.54 -16.83 12.55
C LEU A 135 8.79 -16.48 13.85
N ASN A 136 9.35 -16.84 15.01
CA ASN A 136 8.78 -16.50 16.32
C ASN A 136 8.81 -14.98 16.59
N GLU A 137 9.86 -14.30 16.15
CA GLU A 137 9.99 -12.84 16.28
C GLU A 137 8.95 -12.14 15.40
N ILE A 138 8.80 -12.61 14.15
CA ILE A 138 7.77 -12.11 13.23
C ILE A 138 6.38 -12.31 13.85
N GLU A 139 6.08 -13.50 14.39
CA GLU A 139 4.79 -13.75 15.03
C GLU A 139 4.54 -12.82 16.22
N SER A 140 5.55 -12.57 17.06
CA SER A 140 5.43 -11.64 18.19
C SER A 140 5.12 -10.21 17.73
N ILE A 141 5.73 -9.76 16.63
CA ILE A 141 5.39 -8.49 15.99
C ILE A 141 3.94 -8.51 15.45
N LEU A 142 3.49 -9.62 14.86
CA LEU A 142 2.10 -9.73 14.41
C LEU A 142 1.12 -9.62 15.59
N TYR A 143 1.45 -10.18 16.76
CA TYR A 143 0.66 -9.99 17.98
C TYR A 143 0.60 -8.53 18.42
N SER A 144 1.71 -7.80 18.45
CA SER A 144 1.69 -6.38 18.85
C SER A 144 0.86 -5.53 17.90
N LEU A 145 0.86 -5.85 16.60
CA LEU A 145 0.01 -5.16 15.63
C LEU A 145 -1.49 -5.42 15.83
N THR A 146 -1.89 -6.50 16.52
CA THR A 146 -3.30 -6.74 16.81
C THR A 146 -3.91 -5.71 17.77
N GLU A 147 -3.10 -4.97 18.52
CA GLU A 147 -3.58 -3.91 19.44
C GLU A 147 -4.28 -2.75 18.74
N TYR A 148 -4.10 -2.62 17.43
CA TYR A 148 -4.82 -1.63 16.61
C TYR A 148 -6.19 -2.11 16.15
N LEU A 149 -6.53 -3.37 16.42
CA LEU A 149 -7.71 -4.05 15.92
C LEU A 149 -8.59 -4.52 17.09
N TYR A 150 -9.90 -4.48 16.89
CA TYR A 150 -10.85 -5.07 17.84
C TYR A 150 -11.97 -5.79 17.10
N LYS A 151 -12.50 -6.82 17.75
CA LYS A 151 -13.66 -7.57 17.26
C LYS A 151 -14.92 -6.70 17.34
N VAL A 152 -15.74 -6.76 16.29
CA VAL A 152 -17.10 -6.23 16.26
C VAL A 152 -18.05 -7.36 15.89
N ASN A 153 -19.16 -7.48 16.61
CA ASN A 153 -20.18 -8.47 16.31
C ASN A 153 -20.93 -8.07 15.03
N SER A 154 -21.26 -9.06 14.20
CA SER A 154 -22.02 -8.86 12.96
C SER A 154 -23.08 -9.96 12.86
N GLU A 155 -24.16 -9.71 12.11
CA GLU A 155 -25.18 -10.72 11.82
C GLU A 155 -24.60 -11.99 11.19
N ARG A 156 -23.45 -11.88 10.53
CA ARG A 156 -22.72 -13.01 9.92
C ARG A 156 -21.61 -13.61 10.82
N GLY A 157 -21.63 -13.29 12.11
CA GLY A 157 -20.66 -13.78 13.11
C GLY A 157 -19.84 -12.64 13.69
N ALA A 158 -18.65 -12.41 13.14
CA ALA A 158 -17.73 -11.40 13.67
C ALA A 158 -16.84 -10.78 12.58
N THR A 159 -16.64 -9.46 12.67
CA THR A 159 -15.73 -8.68 11.84
C THR A 159 -14.64 -8.03 12.69
N VAL A 160 -13.61 -7.50 12.03
CA VAL A 160 -12.61 -6.64 12.65
C VAL A 160 -12.93 -5.17 12.36
N SER A 161 -12.69 -4.31 13.34
CA SER A 161 -12.71 -2.85 13.21
C SER A 161 -11.47 -2.22 13.86
N SER A 162 -11.27 -0.93 13.58
CA SER A 162 -10.23 -0.10 14.18
C SER A 162 -10.75 1.34 14.30
N ASN A 163 -10.40 2.00 15.41
CA ASN A 163 -10.55 3.44 15.62
C ASN A 163 -9.22 4.21 15.59
N ARG A 164 -8.09 3.51 15.45
CA ARG A 164 -6.73 4.08 15.50
C ARG A 164 -6.08 4.23 14.13
N ILE A 165 -6.40 3.35 13.20
CA ILE A 165 -5.86 3.33 11.84
C ILE A 165 -6.99 3.46 10.82
N SER A 166 -6.65 3.97 9.63
CA SER A 166 -7.61 4.09 8.53
C SER A 166 -8.08 2.72 8.03
N ARG A 167 -9.25 2.68 7.36
CA ARG A 167 -9.77 1.45 6.75
C ARG A 167 -8.80 0.82 5.75
N THR A 168 -7.99 1.63 5.07
CA THR A 168 -6.98 1.15 4.11
C THR A 168 -5.83 0.43 4.83
N ILE A 169 -5.31 1.02 5.92
CA ILE A 169 -4.27 0.39 6.75
C ILE A 169 -4.83 -0.87 7.43
N GLN A 170 -6.05 -0.82 7.95
CA GLN A 170 -6.72 -1.98 8.55
C GLN A 170 -6.77 -3.16 7.58
N ARG A 171 -7.16 -2.95 6.32
CA ARG A 171 -7.18 -4.04 5.31
C ARG A 171 -5.79 -4.61 5.04
N LYS A 172 -4.76 -3.77 4.95
CA LYS A 172 -3.37 -4.24 4.75
C LYS A 172 -2.89 -5.03 5.97
N LEU A 173 -3.20 -4.58 7.18
CA LEU A 173 -2.86 -5.28 8.40
C LEU A 173 -3.57 -6.65 8.48
N LEU A 174 -4.85 -6.73 8.13
CA LEU A 174 -5.55 -8.02 8.07
C LEU A 174 -4.94 -8.96 7.02
N SER A 175 -4.55 -8.44 5.86
CA SER A 175 -3.83 -9.22 4.85
C SER A 175 -2.50 -9.75 5.38
N LEU A 176 -1.79 -8.95 6.17
CA LEU A 176 -0.53 -9.35 6.82
C LEU A 176 -0.77 -10.50 7.81
N LEU A 177 -1.81 -10.40 8.64
CA LEU A 177 -2.16 -11.44 9.61
C LEU A 177 -2.58 -12.75 8.94
N CYS A 178 -3.15 -12.71 7.74
CA CYS A 178 -3.59 -13.91 7.01
C CYS A 178 -2.50 -14.58 6.16
N ALA A 179 -1.32 -13.98 6.05
CA ALA A 179 -0.21 -14.57 5.31
C ALA A 179 0.33 -15.82 6.02
N ASN A 180 0.63 -16.88 5.27
CA ASN A 180 1.12 -18.13 5.85
C ASN A 180 2.66 -18.08 6.03
N LEU A 181 3.10 -17.90 7.28
CA LEU A 181 4.52 -17.80 7.66
C LEU A 181 5.38 -19.03 7.28
N LEU A 182 4.78 -20.22 7.25
CA LEU A 182 5.50 -21.45 6.95
C LEU A 182 5.86 -21.58 5.47
N ARG A 183 5.20 -20.82 4.60
CA ARG A 183 5.44 -20.87 3.15
C ARG A 183 6.23 -19.66 2.66
N GLU A 184 7.01 -19.87 1.60
CA GLU A 184 7.85 -18.83 1.01
C GLU A 184 7.03 -17.73 0.34
N ASP A 185 6.01 -18.10 -0.43
CA ASP A 185 5.03 -17.18 -1.02
C ASP A 185 4.32 -16.31 0.05
N GLY A 186 3.96 -16.90 1.19
CA GLY A 186 3.40 -16.15 2.32
C GLY A 186 4.39 -15.16 2.94
N ARG A 187 5.68 -15.51 3.03
CA ARG A 187 6.73 -14.58 3.50
C ARG A 187 6.99 -13.45 2.50
N GLU A 188 6.98 -13.72 1.20
CA GLU A 188 7.05 -12.68 0.18
C GLU A 188 5.84 -11.74 0.26
N GLN A 189 4.64 -12.30 0.45
CA GLN A 189 3.41 -11.52 0.64
C GLN A 189 3.52 -10.58 1.86
N ILE A 190 4.13 -11.04 2.96
CA ILE A 190 4.40 -10.21 4.14
C ILE A 190 5.26 -9.00 3.79
N VAL A 191 6.39 -9.22 3.12
CA VAL A 191 7.32 -8.14 2.74
C VAL A 191 6.62 -7.11 1.84
N GLN A 192 5.88 -7.58 0.84
CA GLN A 192 5.12 -6.72 -0.07
C GLN A 192 4.03 -5.93 0.68
N THR A 193 3.31 -6.58 1.59
CA THR A 193 2.25 -5.95 2.37
C THR A 193 2.80 -4.89 3.32
N ILE A 194 3.92 -5.16 4.01
CA ILE A 194 4.60 -4.19 4.88
C ILE A 194 5.06 -2.97 4.08
N ARG A 195 5.71 -3.17 2.93
CA ARG A 195 6.11 -2.07 2.04
C ARG A 195 4.92 -1.20 1.65
N SER A 196 3.87 -1.84 1.16
CA SER A 196 2.65 -1.14 0.73
C SER A 196 1.89 -0.47 1.88
N MET A 197 2.04 -0.98 3.10
CA MET A 197 1.50 -0.35 4.31
C MET A 197 2.31 0.88 4.69
N GLY A 198 3.65 0.81 4.65
CA GLY A 198 4.55 1.94 4.87
C GLY A 198 4.32 3.09 3.89
N GLU A 199 4.23 2.80 2.59
CA GLU A 199 3.90 3.79 1.55
C GLU A 199 2.56 4.49 1.84
N ARG A 200 1.57 3.73 2.32
CA ARG A 200 0.26 4.28 2.68
C ARG A 200 0.32 5.13 3.94
N ILE A 201 1.05 4.71 4.98
CA ILE A 201 1.25 5.49 6.21
C ILE A 201 1.92 6.82 5.88
N ILE A 202 2.99 6.81 5.09
CA ILE A 202 3.66 8.03 4.64
C ILE A 202 2.68 8.95 3.89
N SER A 203 1.87 8.39 2.98
CA SER A 203 0.86 9.16 2.25
C SER A 203 -0.17 9.80 3.19
N GLU A 204 -0.65 9.06 4.21
CA GLU A 204 -1.60 9.60 5.20
C GLU A 204 -0.97 10.69 6.08
N LEU A 205 0.31 10.54 6.46
CA LEU A 205 1.05 11.58 7.18
C LEU A 205 1.25 12.84 6.33
N VAL A 206 1.61 12.69 5.06
CA VAL A 206 1.75 13.82 4.12
C VAL A 206 0.43 14.56 3.99
N LEU A 207 -0.68 13.84 3.81
CA LEU A 207 -2.01 14.44 3.73
C LEU A 207 -2.44 15.12 5.03
N HIS A 208 -2.00 14.63 6.18
CA HIS A 208 -2.29 15.24 7.47
C HIS A 208 -1.52 16.55 7.68
N ILE A 209 -0.27 16.63 7.18
CA ILE A 209 0.59 17.81 7.29
C ILE A 209 0.22 18.88 6.24
N GLN A 210 -0.27 18.47 5.08
CA GLN A 210 -0.64 19.38 3.99
C GLN A 210 -1.92 20.16 4.35
N SER A 211 -1.84 21.50 4.35
CA SER A 211 -3.02 22.35 4.48
C SER A 211 -3.81 22.36 3.16
N ASN A 212 -5.03 21.82 3.20
CA ASN A 212 -5.92 21.76 2.04
C ASN A 212 -6.28 23.15 1.47
N SER A 213 -6.22 24.20 2.28
CA SER A 213 -6.56 25.57 1.86
C SER A 213 -5.62 26.15 0.81
N ASN A 214 -4.34 25.74 0.81
CA ASN A 214 -3.32 26.31 -0.07
C ASN A 214 -2.75 25.30 -1.09
N LEU A 215 -3.33 24.10 -1.18
CA LEU A 215 -2.79 23.03 -2.04
C LEU A 215 -2.76 23.45 -3.52
N SER A 216 -3.86 24.01 -4.03
CA SER A 216 -3.95 24.49 -5.41
C SER A 216 -2.96 25.63 -5.69
N SER A 217 -2.88 26.61 -4.78
CA SER A 217 -1.94 27.73 -4.90
C SER A 217 -0.49 27.24 -4.89
N SER A 218 -0.14 26.32 -3.99
CA SER A 218 1.19 25.73 -3.89
C SER A 218 1.56 24.94 -5.14
N LEU A 219 0.61 24.16 -5.67
CA LEU A 219 0.78 23.44 -6.93
C LEU A 219 1.08 24.42 -8.08
N TRP A 220 0.23 25.44 -8.27
CA TRP A 220 0.41 26.38 -9.36
C TRP A 220 1.65 27.26 -9.22
N ASN A 221 2.06 27.59 -8.00
CA ASN A 221 3.35 28.24 -7.74
C ASN A 221 4.53 27.33 -8.13
N ALA A 222 4.47 26.04 -7.81
CA ALA A 222 5.51 25.06 -8.18
C ALA A 222 5.58 24.77 -9.69
N VAL A 223 4.44 24.88 -10.38
CA VAL A 223 4.34 24.84 -11.85
C VAL A 223 5.00 26.10 -12.43
N ARG A 224 4.61 27.29 -11.97
CA ARG A 224 5.19 28.58 -12.44
C ARG A 224 6.68 28.72 -12.16
N SER A 225 7.17 28.23 -11.03
CA SER A 225 8.61 28.30 -10.70
C SER A 225 9.50 27.46 -11.61
N ARG A 226 8.93 26.47 -12.31
CA ARG A 226 9.60 25.70 -13.37
C ARG A 226 9.42 26.33 -14.76
N GLY A 227 8.93 27.56 -14.81
CA GLY A 227 8.55 28.23 -16.05
C GLY A 227 7.37 27.57 -16.74
N CYS A 228 6.53 26.82 -16.01
CA CYS A 228 5.35 26.12 -16.53
C CYS A 228 4.05 26.86 -16.23
N GLN A 229 2.99 26.58 -16.99
CA GLN A 229 1.66 27.13 -16.74
C GLN A 229 0.57 26.13 -17.15
N PHE A 230 -0.49 26.05 -16.35
CA PHE A 230 -1.73 25.37 -16.71
C PHE A 230 -2.79 26.41 -17.06
N LEU A 231 -3.39 26.28 -18.24
CA LEU A 231 -4.30 27.30 -18.81
C LEU A 231 -5.77 27.09 -18.45
N GLY A 232 -6.06 26.11 -17.59
CA GLY A 232 -7.40 25.60 -17.38
C GLY A 232 -7.73 24.45 -18.33
N PRO A 233 -8.71 23.57 -17.99
CA PRO A 233 -8.95 22.33 -18.72
C PRO A 233 -9.21 22.52 -20.22
N ALA A 234 -10.11 23.43 -20.59
CA ALA A 234 -10.51 23.65 -21.99
C ALA A 234 -9.34 24.20 -22.84
N LEU A 235 -8.72 25.29 -22.38
CA LEU A 235 -7.64 25.94 -23.12
C LEU A 235 -6.39 25.04 -23.21
N GLN A 236 -6.09 24.28 -22.15
CA GLN A 236 -5.00 23.31 -22.17
C GLN A 236 -5.25 22.18 -23.18
N GLU A 237 -6.49 21.70 -23.31
CA GLU A 237 -6.87 20.68 -24.29
C GLU A 237 -6.70 21.19 -25.72
N ASP A 238 -7.19 22.39 -26.02
CA ASP A 238 -7.06 23.00 -27.36
C ASP A 238 -5.60 23.19 -27.77
N VAL A 239 -4.77 23.68 -26.85
CA VAL A 239 -3.32 23.80 -27.04
C VAL A 239 -2.70 22.44 -27.40
N LEU A 240 -3.00 21.39 -26.62
CA LEU A 240 -2.43 20.05 -26.85
C LEU A 240 -2.89 19.45 -28.18
N LYS A 241 -4.14 19.69 -28.60
CA LYS A 241 -4.65 19.27 -29.93
C LYS A 241 -3.87 19.94 -31.05
N LEU A 242 -3.65 21.26 -30.97
CA LEU A 242 -2.90 22.02 -31.98
C LEU A 242 -1.44 21.57 -32.09
N VAL A 243 -0.80 21.32 -30.94
CA VAL A 243 0.57 20.79 -30.89
C VAL A 243 0.65 19.41 -31.52
N THR A 244 -0.29 18.53 -31.15
CA THR A 244 -0.37 17.17 -31.71
C THR A 244 -0.62 17.20 -33.22
N HIS A 245 -1.48 18.11 -33.70
CA HIS A 245 -1.75 18.28 -35.12
C HIS A 245 -0.49 18.67 -35.90
N MET A 246 0.29 19.65 -35.42
CA MET A 246 1.50 20.09 -36.11
C MET A 246 2.63 19.04 -36.06
N LEU A 247 2.84 18.44 -34.89
CA LEU A 247 3.92 17.46 -34.72
C LEU A 247 3.56 16.07 -35.28
N GLY A 248 2.26 15.78 -35.48
CA GLY A 248 1.78 14.49 -36.00
C GLY A 248 2.24 14.17 -37.42
N THR A 249 2.75 15.15 -38.15
CA THR A 249 3.34 14.98 -39.49
C THR A 249 4.77 14.44 -39.47
N GLY A 250 5.40 14.31 -38.29
CA GLY A 250 6.79 13.86 -38.14
C GLY A 250 7.84 14.89 -38.58
N VAL A 251 7.43 16.11 -38.88
CA VAL A 251 8.31 17.19 -39.33
C VAL A 251 9.03 17.83 -38.15
N SER A 252 10.32 18.11 -38.31
CA SER A 252 11.09 18.89 -37.33
C SER A 252 10.67 20.36 -37.40
N ILE A 253 10.09 20.86 -36.31
CA ILE A 253 9.57 22.23 -36.22
C ILE A 253 10.33 22.98 -35.13
N GLN A 254 10.82 24.18 -35.44
CA GLN A 254 11.45 25.05 -34.45
C GLN A 254 10.44 25.47 -33.36
N ARG A 255 10.87 25.53 -32.10
CA ARG A 255 10.02 25.95 -30.96
C ARG A 255 9.26 27.24 -31.24
N LYS A 256 9.94 28.26 -31.79
CA LYS A 256 9.32 29.55 -32.12
C LYS A 256 8.19 29.39 -33.14
N THR A 257 8.40 28.57 -34.17
CA THR A 257 7.41 28.31 -35.22
C THR A 257 6.19 27.56 -34.68
N LEU A 258 6.38 26.53 -33.86
CA LEU A 258 5.29 25.81 -33.21
C LEU A 258 4.48 26.74 -32.30
N VAL A 259 5.16 27.57 -31.51
CA VAL A 259 4.54 28.57 -30.64
C VAL A 259 3.69 29.54 -31.45
N MET A 260 4.24 30.11 -32.52
CA MET A 260 3.53 31.06 -33.36
C MET A 260 2.26 30.44 -33.96
N TYR A 261 2.34 29.20 -34.45
CA TYR A 261 1.18 28.47 -34.95
C TYR A 261 0.09 28.32 -33.88
N VAL A 262 0.45 27.80 -32.70
CA VAL A 262 -0.52 27.58 -31.61
C VAL A 262 -1.18 28.89 -31.19
N VAL A 263 -0.41 29.98 -31.04
CA VAL A 263 -0.95 31.30 -30.69
C VAL A 263 -1.94 31.78 -31.74
N GLN A 264 -1.59 31.66 -33.01
CA GLN A 264 -2.43 32.10 -34.12
C GLN A 264 -3.75 31.33 -34.18
N GLU A 265 -3.71 30.01 -33.98
CA GLU A 265 -4.94 29.19 -33.99
C GLU A 265 -5.80 29.45 -32.74
N LEU A 266 -5.21 29.60 -31.56
CA LEU A 266 -5.97 29.91 -30.34
C LEU A 266 -6.62 31.30 -30.37
N GLN A 267 -5.97 32.29 -31.00
CA GLN A 267 -6.56 33.63 -31.18
C GLN A 267 -7.84 33.60 -32.01
N LYS A 268 -7.96 32.67 -32.97
CA LYS A 268 -9.19 32.50 -33.76
C LYS A 268 -10.33 31.93 -32.92
N ILE A 269 -10.01 31.11 -31.93
CA ILE A 269 -10.97 30.41 -31.07
C ILE A 269 -11.42 31.31 -29.91
N ILE A 270 -10.52 32.11 -29.34
CA ILE A 270 -10.75 32.88 -28.12
C ILE A 270 -10.87 34.36 -28.47
N LEU A 271 -12.04 34.78 -28.95
CA LEU A 271 -12.26 36.14 -29.41
C LEU A 271 -12.29 37.22 -28.30
N ILE A 272 -12.13 36.89 -27.00
CA ILE A 272 -12.42 37.89 -25.93
C ILE A 272 -11.36 38.01 -24.80
N PHE A 273 -10.43 37.09 -24.54
CA PHE A 273 -9.73 37.11 -23.22
C PHE A 273 -8.22 37.36 -23.14
N LEU A 274 -7.48 37.58 -24.23
CA LEU A 274 -6.03 37.31 -24.19
C LEU A 274 -5.09 38.40 -24.72
N ARG A 275 -5.41 39.70 -24.59
CA ARG A 275 -4.37 40.74 -24.81
C ARG A 275 -3.44 40.94 -23.60
N LEU A 276 -3.88 40.61 -22.39
CA LEU A 276 -3.08 40.81 -21.15
C LEU A 276 -2.38 39.54 -20.63
N VAL A 277 -2.88 38.35 -20.98
CA VAL A 277 -2.35 37.08 -20.45
C VAL A 277 -1.29 36.49 -21.39
N LEU A 278 -1.32 36.78 -22.71
CA LEU A 278 -0.37 36.20 -23.68
C LEU A 278 1.09 36.62 -23.47
N ASP A 279 1.35 37.85 -23.00
CA ASP A 279 2.73 38.31 -22.78
C ASP A 279 3.41 37.63 -21.58
N THR A 280 2.63 37.18 -20.59
CA THR A 280 3.15 36.39 -19.44
C THR A 280 3.11 34.88 -19.68
N LEU A 281 2.43 34.41 -20.71
CA LEU A 281 2.17 32.99 -20.95
C LEU A 281 3.33 32.19 -21.55
N PHE A 282 4.30 32.84 -22.18
CA PHE A 282 5.17 32.17 -23.16
C PHE A 282 6.63 31.97 -22.75
N ASN A 283 6.94 31.94 -21.45
CA ASN A 283 8.13 31.20 -21.00
C ASN A 283 7.96 29.67 -21.13
N PHE A 284 6.75 29.19 -21.46
CA PHE A 284 6.40 27.77 -21.43
C PHE A 284 5.97 27.16 -22.76
N PHE A 285 6.91 26.95 -23.66
CA PHE A 285 6.76 25.81 -24.57
C PHE A 285 8.03 25.00 -24.49
N ILE A 286 7.94 23.75 -24.05
CA ILE A 286 9.01 22.76 -24.12
C ILE A 286 10.11 22.96 -23.08
N VAL A 287 9.96 22.33 -21.91
CA VAL A 287 11.13 21.85 -21.15
C VAL A 287 11.03 20.34 -20.84
N PRO A 288 9.87 19.67 -20.68
CA PRO A 288 9.90 18.21 -20.47
C PRO A 288 9.13 17.35 -21.48
N VAL A 289 8.68 17.86 -22.64
CA VAL A 289 8.04 17.02 -23.68
C VAL A 289 8.96 16.75 -24.89
N VAL A 290 10.11 17.41 -25.01
CA VAL A 290 11.05 17.23 -26.14
C VAL A 290 12.48 16.91 -25.65
N LEU A 291 12.60 16.36 -24.44
CA LEU A 291 13.87 15.82 -23.92
C LEU A 291 13.78 14.30 -23.65
N MET A 292 12.86 13.61 -24.33
CA MET A 292 12.94 12.17 -24.61
C MET A 292 12.83 11.94 -26.10
#